data_AF-A0A4Q1B2L2-F1
#
_entry.id   AF-A0A4Q1B2L2-F1
#
_cell.length_a   1.000
_cell.length_b   1.000
_cell.length_c   1.000
_cell.angle_alpha   90.00
_cell.angle_beta   90.00
_cell.angle_gamma   90.00
#
_symmetry.space_group_name_H-M   'P 1'
#
loop_
_entity.id
_entity.type
_entity.pdbx_description
1 polymer ?
#
loop_
_entity_poly.entity_id
_entity_poly.type
_entity_poly.pdbx_seq_one_letter_code
_entity_poly.pdbx_strand_id
1 'polypeptide(L)'
;MAIIIIGGSGMLYHFSEWMTEASNETVLLCSRNNDKYNPLLQQKNAKFTNFDYTAACEYEKLMEVIKDEPVTMIVAWIHSPYYDSFNSFIKKPEFKNTKVYLVQGTTSRTYQFDTDITLIKLGRHESENRWLTHQEISEVVIKAVKNK
;
A
#
# COMPACT_ATOMS: atom_id res chain seq x y z
N MET A 1 -0.32 11.37 -12.34
CA MET A 1 0.65 10.55 -11.58
C MET A 1 -0.14 9.91 -10.48
N ALA A 2 0.16 8.66 -10.17
CA ALA A 2 -0.62 7.87 -9.25
C ALA A 2 0.20 7.34 -8.07
N ILE A 3 -0.47 7.25 -6.93
CA ILE A 3 -0.05 6.55 -5.74
C ILE A 3 -0.98 5.35 -5.57
N ILE A 4 -0.41 4.15 -5.52
CA ILE A 4 -1.18 2.91 -5.31
C ILE A 4 -1.14 2.55 -3.83
N ILE A 5 -2.30 2.27 -3.25
CA ILE A 5 -2.43 1.76 -1.88
C ILE A 5 -3.10 0.39 -1.91
N ILE A 6 -2.35 -0.67 -1.60
CA ILE A 6 -2.87 -2.04 -1.53
C ILE A 6 -3.18 -2.39 -0.08
N GLY A 7 -4.44 -2.77 0.20
CA GLY A 7 -4.88 -3.14 1.55
C GLY A 7 -5.11 -1.95 2.48
N GLY A 8 -5.41 -0.76 1.93
CA GLY A 8 -5.64 0.47 2.67
C GLY A 8 -6.93 0.54 3.52
N SER A 9 -7.90 -0.36 3.33
CA SER A 9 -9.24 -0.20 3.95
C SER A 9 -9.30 -0.65 5.42
N GLY A 10 -8.28 -1.35 5.89
CA GLY A 10 -8.19 -1.89 7.24
C GLY A 10 -7.38 -1.01 8.17
N MET A 11 -6.34 -1.59 8.74
CA MET A 11 -5.42 -0.93 9.67
C MET A 11 -4.62 0.22 9.03
N LEU A 12 -4.58 0.34 7.69
CA LEU A 12 -4.01 1.49 6.95
C LEU A 12 -5.04 2.53 6.52
N TYR A 13 -6.24 2.51 7.07
CA TYR A 13 -7.29 3.44 6.66
C TYR A 13 -6.88 4.90 6.87
N HIS A 14 -6.37 5.24 8.06
CA HIS A 14 -5.94 6.62 8.34
C HIS A 14 -4.71 7.03 7.53
N PHE A 15 -3.84 6.09 7.15
CA PHE A 15 -2.79 6.38 6.16
C PHE A 15 -3.39 6.71 4.79
N SER A 16 -4.40 5.95 4.35
CA SER A 16 -5.06 6.18 3.06
C SER A 16 -5.77 7.54 3.04
N GLU A 17 -6.48 7.87 4.12
CA GLU A 17 -7.10 9.17 4.35
C GLU A 17 -6.07 10.30 4.27
N TRP A 18 -5.01 10.21 5.08
CA TRP A 18 -3.94 11.20 5.08
C TRP A 18 -3.29 11.37 3.70
N MET A 19 -3.05 10.28 2.97
CA MET A 19 -2.42 10.33 1.66
C MET A 19 -3.33 10.99 0.62
N THR A 20 -4.63 10.69 0.64
CA THR A 20 -5.60 11.34 -0.24
C THR A 20 -5.69 12.84 0.02
N GLU A 21 -5.67 13.27 1.29
CA GLU A 21 -5.72 14.68 1.65
C GLU A 21 -4.43 15.45 1.36
N ALA A 22 -3.27 14.82 1.61
CA ALA A 22 -1.97 15.48 1.51
C ALA A 22 -1.38 15.52 0.10
N SER A 23 -1.88 14.70 -0.82
CA SER A 23 -1.34 14.55 -2.17
C SER A 23 -2.22 15.20 -3.24
N ASN A 24 -1.59 15.78 -4.26
CA ASN A 24 -2.26 16.23 -5.49
C ASN A 24 -2.33 15.12 -6.56
N GLU A 25 -1.74 13.96 -6.29
CA GLU A 25 -1.73 12.81 -7.21
C GLU A 25 -3.00 11.97 -7.08
N THR A 26 -3.30 11.18 -8.12
CA THR A 26 -4.36 10.19 -8.06
C THR A 26 -4.00 9.14 -7.00
N VAL A 27 -4.83 8.98 -5.97
CA VAL A 27 -4.68 7.90 -4.99
C VAL A 27 -5.58 6.74 -5.40
N LEU A 28 -4.97 5.67 -5.91
CA LEU A 28 -5.67 4.45 -6.30
C LEU A 28 -5.71 3.47 -5.12
N LEU A 29 -6.91 3.31 -4.55
CA LEU A 29 -7.22 2.45 -3.42
C LEU A 29 -7.56 1.04 -3.93
N CYS A 30 -6.65 0.08 -3.72
CA CYS A 30 -6.76 -1.30 -4.17
C CYS A 30 -7.18 -2.21 -3.01
N SER A 31 -8.42 -2.68 -3.00
CA SER A 31 -8.94 -3.60 -1.96
C SER A 31 -10.15 -4.40 -2.47
N ARG A 32 -10.54 -5.45 -1.75
CA ARG A 32 -11.68 -6.32 -2.11
C ARG A 32 -13.06 -5.65 -2.00
N ASN A 33 -13.19 -4.63 -1.15
CA ASN A 33 -14.42 -3.85 -0.96
C ASN A 33 -14.09 -2.37 -0.81
N ASN A 34 -15.07 -1.52 -1.14
CA ASN A 34 -14.97 -0.07 -1.07
C ASN A 34 -15.76 0.56 0.09
N ASP A 35 -16.54 -0.22 0.86
CA ASP A 35 -17.47 0.30 1.87
C ASP A 35 -16.81 1.28 2.85
N LYS A 36 -15.58 0.96 3.27
CA LYS A 36 -14.80 1.80 4.19
C LYS A 36 -14.22 3.04 3.53
N TYR A 37 -14.03 3.01 2.21
CA TYR A 37 -13.49 4.14 1.45
C TYR A 37 -14.55 5.15 1.02
N ASN A 38 -15.84 4.91 1.25
CA ASN A 38 -16.92 5.82 0.83
C ASN A 38 -16.65 7.31 1.12
N PRO A 39 -16.12 7.70 2.31
CA PRO A 39 -15.73 9.09 2.56
C PRO A 39 -14.57 9.57 1.67
N LEU A 40 -13.54 8.74 1.50
CA LEU A 40 -12.37 9.07 0.68
C LEU A 40 -12.72 9.22 -0.79
N LEU A 41 -13.64 8.39 -1.29
CA LEU A 41 -14.09 8.41 -2.69
C LEU A 41 -14.92 9.65 -3.05
N GLN A 42 -15.27 10.50 -2.08
CA GLN A 42 -15.82 11.84 -2.37
C GLN A 42 -14.73 12.82 -2.80
N GLN A 43 -13.45 12.52 -2.55
CA GLN A 43 -12.34 13.36 -2.97
C GLN A 43 -12.01 13.12 -4.45
N LYS A 44 -11.73 14.19 -5.20
CA LYS A 44 -11.54 14.14 -6.67
C LYS A 44 -10.35 13.29 -7.11
N ASN A 45 -9.33 13.18 -6.27
CA ASN A 45 -8.11 12.43 -6.53
C ASN A 45 -8.17 10.99 -6.04
N ALA A 46 -9.21 10.56 -5.31
CA ALA A 46 -9.36 9.19 -4.87
C ALA A 46 -10.06 8.35 -5.94
N LYS A 47 -9.45 7.22 -6.31
CA LYS A 47 -10.08 6.19 -7.15
C LYS A 47 -10.05 4.86 -6.41
N PHE A 48 -11.05 4.02 -6.67
CA PHE A 48 -11.08 2.65 -6.16
C PHE A 48 -10.96 1.66 -7.30
N THR A 49 -10.20 0.59 -7.07
CA THR A 49 -10.25 -0.61 -7.89
C THR A 49 -10.44 -1.82 -7.00
N ASN A 50 -11.35 -2.71 -7.41
CA ASN A 50 -11.46 -4.01 -6.78
C ASN A 50 -10.16 -4.78 -7.06
N PHE A 51 -9.54 -5.27 -6.00
CA PHE A 51 -8.24 -5.91 -6.08
C PHE A 51 -8.04 -6.89 -4.92
N ASP A 52 -7.71 -8.13 -5.27
CA ASP A 52 -7.30 -9.16 -4.32
C ASP A 52 -5.82 -9.53 -4.55
N TYR A 53 -4.93 -9.05 -3.68
CA TYR A 53 -3.49 -9.32 -3.77
C TYR A 53 -3.13 -10.81 -3.67
N THR A 54 -4.05 -11.66 -3.23
CA THR A 54 -3.83 -13.11 -3.13
C THR A 54 -3.92 -13.81 -4.48
N ALA A 55 -4.56 -13.17 -5.47
CA ALA A 55 -4.72 -13.68 -6.82
C ALA A 55 -3.73 -13.02 -7.78
N ALA A 56 -2.77 -13.78 -8.29
CA ALA A 56 -1.72 -13.24 -9.17
C ALA A 56 -2.28 -12.53 -10.42
N CYS A 57 -3.41 -13.01 -10.97
CA CYS A 57 -4.05 -12.40 -12.14
C CYS A 57 -4.59 -10.98 -11.89
N GLU A 58 -4.86 -10.61 -10.63
CA GLU A 58 -5.32 -9.26 -10.29
C GLU A 58 -4.24 -8.21 -10.52
N TYR A 59 -2.96 -8.57 -10.40
CA TYR A 59 -1.85 -7.64 -10.68
C TYR A 59 -1.79 -7.25 -12.15
N GLU A 60 -2.07 -8.17 -13.08
CA GLU A 60 -2.13 -7.84 -14.51
C GLU A 60 -3.34 -6.93 -14.83
N LYS A 61 -4.48 -7.17 -14.17
CA LYS A 61 -5.64 -6.25 -14.27
C LYS A 61 -5.29 -4.86 -13.72
N LEU A 62 -4.54 -4.80 -12.62
CA LEU A 62 -4.10 -3.53 -12.04
C LEU A 62 -3.18 -2.78 -13.02
N MET A 63 -2.30 -3.47 -13.75
CA MET A 63 -1.48 -2.84 -14.81
C MET A 63 -2.34 -2.18 -15.88
N GLU A 64 -3.43 -2.81 -16.31
CA GLU A 64 -4.36 -2.21 -17.28
C GLU A 64 -5.07 -0.96 -16.72
N VAL A 65 -5.34 -0.92 -15.42
CA VAL A 65 -5.97 0.24 -14.75
C VAL A 65 -5.03 1.45 -14.71
N ILE A 66 -3.72 1.21 -14.58
CA ILE A 66 -2.70 2.27 -14.39
C ILE A 66 -1.89 2.56 -15.65
N LYS A 67 -2.17 1.90 -16.78
CA LYS A 67 -1.34 1.97 -18.00
C LYS A 67 -1.09 3.39 -18.53
N ASP A 68 -2.05 4.29 -18.32
CA ASP A 68 -2.00 5.67 -18.82
C ASP A 68 -1.50 6.66 -17.73
N GLU A 69 -1.17 6.17 -16.54
CA GLU A 69 -0.82 7.02 -15.40
C GLU A 69 0.48 6.56 -14.71
N PRO A 70 1.59 7.32 -14.83
CA PRO A 70 2.85 6.98 -14.16
C PRO A 70 2.67 6.86 -12.65
N VAL A 71 3.19 5.77 -12.08
CA VAL A 71 3.09 5.49 -10.64
C VAL A 71 4.34 5.99 -9.92
N THR A 72 4.16 6.92 -8.98
CA THR A 72 5.26 7.51 -8.20
C THR A 72 5.53 6.73 -6.92
N MET A 73 4.49 6.10 -6.35
CA MET A 73 4.58 5.41 -5.08
C MET A 73 3.62 4.21 -5.01
N ILE A 74 4.08 3.14 -4.37
CA ILE A 74 3.26 2.00 -3.97
C ILE A 74 3.40 1.82 -2.46
N VAL A 75 2.28 1.80 -1.74
CA VAL A 75 2.23 1.42 -0.32
C VAL A 75 1.34 0.20 -0.19
N ALA A 76 1.92 -0.92 0.21
CA ALA A 76 1.22 -2.20 0.23
C ALA A 76 1.23 -2.82 1.63
N TRP A 77 0.07 -3.31 2.08
CA TRP A 77 -0.01 -4.27 3.17
C TRP A 77 -0.40 -5.63 2.63
N ILE A 78 0.59 -6.50 2.52
CA ILE A 78 0.45 -7.84 1.95
C ILE A 78 0.99 -8.86 2.95
N HIS A 79 0.30 -10.00 3.07
CA HIS A 79 0.79 -11.11 3.88
C HIS A 79 1.92 -11.86 3.16
N SER A 80 2.91 -12.33 3.92
CA SER A 80 4.14 -12.91 3.37
C SER A 80 3.99 -14.09 2.39
N PRO A 81 2.94 -14.95 2.45
CA PRO A 81 2.72 -15.97 1.42
C PRO A 81 2.55 -15.42 -0.01
N TYR A 82 2.26 -14.12 -0.16
CA TYR A 82 1.98 -13.49 -1.45
C TYR A 82 3.09 -12.52 -1.89
N TYR A 83 4.25 -12.54 -1.23
CA TYR A 83 5.37 -11.68 -1.59
C TYR A 83 5.95 -12.01 -2.98
N ASP A 84 5.89 -13.26 -3.44
CA ASP A 84 6.35 -13.60 -4.80
C ASP A 84 5.53 -12.89 -5.90
N SER A 85 4.20 -12.88 -5.76
CA SER A 85 3.32 -12.17 -6.69
C SER A 85 3.58 -10.66 -6.64
N PHE A 86 3.72 -10.10 -5.44
CA PHE A 86 4.02 -8.68 -5.28
C PHE A 86 5.41 -8.30 -5.84
N ASN A 87 6.44 -9.10 -5.57
CA ASN A 87 7.80 -8.93 -6.07
C ASN A 87 7.81 -8.97 -7.61
N SER A 88 7.08 -9.91 -8.21
CA SER A 88 6.93 -9.99 -9.67
C SER A 88 6.26 -8.75 -10.26
N PHE A 89 5.26 -8.19 -9.56
CA PHE A 89 4.58 -6.97 -9.98
C PHE A 89 5.49 -5.74 -9.91
N ILE A 90 6.16 -5.49 -8.77
CA ILE A 90 6.99 -4.28 -8.60
C ILE A 90 8.31 -4.30 -9.37
N LYS A 91 8.71 -5.43 -9.95
CA LYS A 91 9.87 -5.53 -10.86
C LYS A 91 9.56 -5.06 -12.27
N LYS A 92 8.29 -4.86 -12.62
CA LYS A 92 7.89 -4.44 -13.96
C LYS A 92 8.55 -3.07 -14.29
N PRO A 93 9.03 -2.86 -15.53
CA PRO A 93 9.76 -1.64 -15.91
C PRO A 93 9.03 -0.33 -15.61
N GLU A 94 7.70 -0.36 -15.62
CA GLU A 94 6.78 0.73 -15.29
C GLU A 94 7.04 1.29 -13.88
N PHE A 95 7.60 0.49 -12.97
CA PHE A 95 7.89 0.87 -11.59
C PHE A 95 9.34 1.20 -11.29
N LYS A 96 10.20 1.33 -12.32
CA LYS A 96 11.64 1.56 -12.14
C LYS A 96 11.98 2.77 -11.27
N ASN A 97 11.15 3.82 -11.31
CA ASN A 97 11.33 5.06 -10.54
C ASN A 97 10.30 5.22 -9.41
N THR A 98 9.59 4.14 -9.06
CA THR A 98 8.52 4.16 -8.06
C THR A 98 9.08 3.89 -6.68
N LYS A 99 8.70 4.70 -5.69
CA LYS A 99 9.00 4.42 -4.27
C LYS A 99 8.08 3.30 -3.78
N VAL A 100 8.64 2.18 -3.33
CA VAL A 100 7.83 1.04 -2.85
C VAL A 100 7.99 0.87 -1.34
N TYR A 101 6.86 0.85 -0.63
CA TYR A 101 6.76 0.61 0.80
C TYR A 101 5.92 -0.64 1.05
N LEU A 102 6.49 -1.59 1.78
CA LEU A 102 5.80 -2.81 2.17
C LEU A 102 5.60 -2.83 3.68
N VAL A 103 4.35 -2.75 4.09
CA VAL A 103 3.89 -2.90 5.46
C VAL A 103 3.75 -4.39 5.76
N GLN A 104 4.44 -4.84 6.80
CA GLN A 104 4.46 -6.24 7.21
C GLN A 104 4.40 -6.41 8.72
N GLY A 105 3.85 -7.54 9.17
CA GLY A 105 3.83 -7.89 10.59
C GLY A 105 5.19 -8.39 11.08
N THR A 106 5.44 -8.33 12.39
CA THR A 106 6.65 -8.89 13.02
C THR A 106 6.83 -10.39 12.81
N THR A 107 5.75 -11.11 12.51
CA THR A 107 5.75 -12.55 12.21
C THR A 107 5.84 -12.86 10.72
N SER A 108 5.94 -11.85 9.85
CA SER A 108 6.14 -12.06 8.42
C SER A 108 7.44 -12.82 8.15
N ARG A 109 7.39 -13.72 7.16
CA ARG A 109 8.57 -14.45 6.72
C ARG A 109 9.62 -13.50 6.16
N THR A 110 10.89 -13.81 6.39
CA THR A 110 12.00 -13.17 5.68
C THR A 110 11.84 -13.43 4.18
N TYR A 111 11.98 -12.38 3.38
CA TYR A 111 11.88 -12.43 1.93
C TYR A 111 12.86 -11.42 1.33
N GLN A 112 13.50 -11.79 0.23
CA GLN A 112 14.41 -10.92 -0.50
C GLN A 112 13.73 -10.42 -1.76
N PHE A 113 13.50 -9.11 -1.82
CA PHE A 113 12.96 -8.44 -3.02
C PHE A 113 14.11 -8.10 -3.96
N ASP A 114 13.84 -8.13 -5.27
CA ASP A 114 14.86 -7.82 -6.27
C ASP A 114 14.93 -6.31 -6.55
N THR A 115 13.87 -5.60 -6.17
CA THR A 115 13.78 -4.13 -6.23
C THR A 115 14.06 -3.56 -4.84
N ASP A 116 14.67 -2.37 -4.79
CA ASP A 116 14.82 -1.63 -3.54
C ASP A 116 13.44 -1.25 -2.99
N ILE A 117 13.11 -1.76 -1.81
CA ILE A 117 11.85 -1.47 -1.14
C ILE A 117 12.10 -1.07 0.32
N THR A 118 11.27 -0.17 0.83
CA THR A 118 11.29 0.19 2.24
C THR A 118 10.32 -0.71 3.01
N LEU A 119 10.88 -1.59 3.84
CA LEU A 119 10.11 -2.47 4.71
C LEU A 119 9.68 -1.73 5.98
N ILE A 120 8.38 -1.66 6.23
CA ILE A 120 7.80 -1.09 7.45
C ILE A 120 7.29 -2.24 8.30
N LYS A 121 8.00 -2.56 9.39
CA LYS A 121 7.62 -3.63 10.31
C LYS A 121 6.70 -3.08 11.40
N LEU A 122 5.50 -3.65 11.48
CA LEU A 122 4.51 -3.35 12.51
C LEU A 122 4.39 -4.52 13.47
N GLY A 123 4.23 -4.21 14.75
CA GLY A 123 4.17 -5.24 15.78
C GLY A 123 3.56 -4.75 17.08
N ARG A 124 4.22 -5.09 18.18
CA ARG A 124 3.81 -4.67 19.51
C ARG A 124 4.30 -3.26 19.80
N HIS A 125 3.58 -2.55 20.66
CA HIS A 125 4.02 -1.26 21.15
C HIS A 125 5.34 -1.41 21.91
N GLU A 126 6.28 -0.48 21.76
CA GLU A 126 7.64 -0.63 22.30
C GLU A 126 7.67 -0.61 23.83
N SER A 127 6.85 0.25 24.45
CA SER A 127 6.78 0.41 25.91
C SER A 127 5.58 -0.28 26.55
N GLU A 128 4.59 -0.70 25.77
CA GLU A 128 3.34 -1.26 26.30
C GLU A 128 3.17 -2.68 25.78
N ASN A 129 2.77 -3.61 26.65
CA ASN A 129 2.63 -5.03 26.32
C ASN A 129 1.35 -5.33 25.48
N ARG A 130 1.05 -4.52 24.47
CA ARG A 130 -0.13 -4.62 23.58
C ARG A 130 0.25 -4.47 22.10
N TRP A 131 -0.69 -4.77 21.22
CA TRP A 131 -0.56 -4.47 19.79
C TRP A 131 -0.75 -2.98 19.52
N LEU A 132 -0.14 -2.49 18.42
CA LEU A 132 -0.38 -1.14 17.94
C LEU A 132 -1.84 -0.96 17.51
N THR A 133 -2.39 0.23 17.74
CA THR A 133 -3.70 0.64 17.23
C THR A 133 -3.63 0.95 15.75
N HIS A 134 -4.78 1.04 15.07
CA HIS A 134 -4.84 1.43 13.66
C HIS A 134 -4.23 2.82 13.41
N GLN A 135 -4.41 3.74 14.37
CA GLN A 135 -3.84 5.07 14.31
C GLN A 135 -2.32 5.02 14.41
N GLU A 136 -1.76 4.34 15.42
CA GLU A 136 -0.31 4.21 15.60
C GLU A 136 0.35 3.53 14.38
N ILE A 137 -0.30 2.49 13.84
CA ILE A 137 0.11 1.83 12.60
C ILE A 137 0.21 2.83 11.45
N SER A 138 -0.84 3.62 11.25
CA SER A 138 -0.88 4.62 10.18
C SER A 138 0.19 5.70 10.39
N GLU A 139 0.39 6.17 11.61
CA GLU A 139 1.42 7.16 11.95
C GLU A 139 2.84 6.67 11.63
N VAL A 140 3.15 5.40 11.93
CA VAL A 140 4.44 4.79 11.57
C VAL A 140 4.65 4.82 10.05
N VAL A 141 3.60 4.48 9.27
CA VAL A 141 3.68 4.50 7.81
C VAL A 141 3.81 5.92 7.26
N ILE A 142 3.05 6.87 7.79
CA ILE A 142 3.14 8.30 7.42
C ILE A 142 4.58 8.81 7.65
N LYS A 143 5.18 8.51 8.81
CA LYS A 143 6.57 8.89 9.12
C LYS A 143 7.56 8.27 8.13
N ALA A 144 7.40 6.99 7.79
CA ALA A 144 8.27 6.30 6.84
C ALA A 144 8.19 6.91 5.42
N VAL A 145 6.99 7.33 5.01
CA VAL A 145 6.78 7.97 3.70
C VAL A 145 7.29 9.40 3.67
N LYS A 146 7.14 10.18 4.76
CA LYS A 146 7.61 11.57 4.84
C LYS A 146 9.13 11.72 4.89
N ASN A 147 9.84 10.76 5.49
CA ASN A 147 11.27 10.89 5.79
C ASN A 147 12.20 10.47 4.62
N LYS A 148 11.71 10.42 3.37
CA LYS A 148 12.49 10.09 2.15
C LYS A 148 11.94 10.76 0.89
#